data_AF-A0A2N6IJP9-F1
#
_entry.id   AF-A0A2N6IJP9-F1
#
_cell.length_a   1.000
_cell.length_b   1.000
_cell.length_c   1.000
_cell.angle_alpha   90.00
_cell.angle_beta   90.00
_cell.angle_gamma   90.00
#
_symmetry.space_group_name_H-M   'P 1'
#
loop_
_entity.id
_entity.type
_entity.pdbx_description
1 polymer ?
#
loop_
_entity_poly.entity_id
_entity_poly.type
_entity_poly.pdbx_seq_one_letter_code
_entity_poly.pdbx_strand_id
1 'polypeptide(L)'
;MNKDNIGRLALMREVGRILGEPDIRPDDNFIELGGNSILALQVAGILSDKEGIEINIAQLLGDRLGNVRIDQSKTRREIAE
;
A
#
# COMPACT_ATOMS: atom_id res chain seq x y z
N MET A 1 -9.40 12.17 -12.76
CA MET A 1 -9.06 11.25 -11.65
C MET A 1 -7.68 11.63 -11.13
N ASN A 2 -7.56 12.03 -9.86
CA ASN A 2 -6.29 12.51 -9.29
C ASN A 2 -5.30 11.33 -9.15
N LYS A 3 -4.01 11.55 -9.38
CA LYS A 3 -2.97 10.51 -9.29
C LYS A 3 -2.92 9.87 -7.89
N ASP A 4 -3.16 10.68 -6.87
CA ASP A 4 -3.26 10.25 -5.47
C ASP A 4 -4.40 9.24 -5.24
N ASN A 5 -5.58 9.51 -5.81
CA ASN A 5 -6.74 8.62 -5.72
C ASN A 5 -6.47 7.25 -6.37
N ILE A 6 -5.75 7.21 -7.49
CA ILE A 6 -5.39 5.96 -8.17
C ILE A 6 -4.49 5.12 -7.27
N GLY A 7 -3.46 5.74 -6.68
CA GLY A 7 -2.55 5.04 -5.80
C GLY A 7 -3.25 4.52 -4.54
N ARG A 8 -4.22 5.26 -4.02
CA ARG A 8 -4.98 4.83 -2.83
C ARG A 8 -5.89 3.66 -3.11
N LEU A 9 -6.55 3.65 -4.27
CA LEU A 9 -7.32 2.49 -4.70
C LEU A 9 -6.43 1.25 -4.88
N ALA A 10 -5.22 1.42 -5.40
CA ALA A 10 -4.24 0.34 -5.51
C ALA A 10 -3.84 -0.22 -4.14
N LEU A 11 -3.53 0.67 -3.20
CA LEU A 11 -3.23 0.29 -1.81
C LEU A 11 -4.37 -0.52 -1.20
N MET A 12 -5.60 0.00 -1.25
CA MET A 12 -6.77 -0.67 -0.65
C MET A 12 -7.02 -2.04 -1.28
N ARG A 13 -6.90 -2.14 -2.61
CA ARG A 13 -7.04 -3.41 -3.33
C ARG A 13 -5.99 -4.43 -2.88
N GLU A 14 -4.74 -4.02 -2.76
CA GLU A 14 -3.64 -4.92 -2.42
C GLU A 14 -3.70 -5.37 -0.96
N VAL A 15 -4.07 -4.46 -0.05
CA VAL A 15 -4.36 -4.78 1.35
C VAL A 15 -5.48 -5.82 1.44
N GLY A 16 -6.62 -5.60 0.78
CA GLY A 16 -7.73 -6.54 0.79
C GLY A 16 -7.35 -7.92 0.22
N ARG A 17 -6.55 -7.93 -0.85
CA ARG A 17 -6.04 -9.17 -1.44
C ARG A 17 -5.13 -9.96 -0.50
N ILE A 18 -4.25 -9.28 0.25
CA ILE A 18 -3.30 -9.92 1.17
C ILE A 18 -3.99 -10.38 2.45
N LEU A 19 -4.92 -9.60 2.98
CA LEU A 19 -5.64 -9.93 4.21
C LEU A 19 -6.84 -10.86 3.97
N GLY A 20 -7.24 -11.04 2.72
CA GLY A 20 -8.46 -11.79 2.38
C GLY A 20 -9.74 -11.04 2.75
N GLU A 21 -9.67 -9.71 2.88
CA GLU A 21 -10.79 -8.84 3.27
C GLU A 21 -11.31 -8.08 2.04
N PRO A 22 -12.53 -8.38 1.56
CA PRO A 22 -13.10 -7.74 0.37
C PRO A 22 -13.61 -6.30 0.59
N ASP A 23 -13.93 -5.88 1.82
CA ASP A 23 -14.49 -4.55 2.10
C ASP A 23 -13.50 -3.66 2.89
N ILE A 24 -12.37 -3.33 2.27
CA ILE A 24 -11.39 -2.38 2.84
C ILE A 24 -11.90 -0.95 2.72
N ARG A 25 -11.91 -0.23 3.84
CA ARG A 25 -12.33 1.18 3.94
C ARG A 25 -11.15 2.09 4.29
N PRO A 26 -11.22 3.38 3.91
CA PRO A 26 -10.16 4.34 4.25
C PRO A 26 -9.97 4.53 5.75
N ASP A 27 -11.00 4.29 6.56
CA ASP A 27 -10.94 4.49 8.00
C ASP A 27 -10.37 3.28 8.76
N ASP A 28 -10.14 2.15 8.09
CA ASP A 28 -9.62 0.95 8.74
C ASP A 28 -8.14 1.10 9.10
N ASN A 29 -7.70 0.43 10.16
CA ASN A 29 -6.28 0.23 10.44
C ASN A 29 -5.82 -1.14 9.93
N PHE A 30 -4.67 -1.15 9.27
CA PHE A 30 -4.09 -2.38 8.73
C PHE A 30 -3.87 -3.47 9.79
N ILE A 31 -3.39 -3.08 10.99
CA ILE A 31 -3.14 -4.03 12.09
C ILE A 31 -4.45 -4.59 12.66
N GLU A 32 -5.49 -3.77 12.79
CA GLU A 32 -6.80 -4.20 13.30
C GLU A 32 -7.47 -5.20 12.35
N LEU A 33 -7.18 -5.11 11.04
CA LEU A 33 -7.60 -6.06 10.02
C LEU A 33 -6.75 -7.36 9.98
N GLY A 34 -5.81 -7.54 10.92
CA GLY A 34 -4.94 -8.72 10.97
C GLY A 34 -3.61 -8.57 10.23
N GLY A 35 -3.30 -7.36 9.77
CA GLY A 35 -2.01 -7.02 9.16
C GLY A 35 -0.85 -7.06 10.16
N ASN A 36 0.37 -7.20 9.63
CA ASN A 36 1.61 -7.15 10.39
C ASN A 36 2.75 -6.61 9.52
N SER A 37 3.95 -6.41 10.09
CA SER A 37 5.10 -5.84 9.38
C SER A 37 5.51 -6.63 8.12
N ILE A 38 5.43 -7.95 8.15
CA ILE A 38 5.76 -8.81 7.00
C ILE A 38 4.76 -8.58 5.87
N LEU A 39 3.47 -8.59 6.19
CA LEU A 39 2.41 -8.33 5.21
C LEU A 39 2.47 -6.89 4.67
N ALA A 40 2.82 -5.91 5.51
CA ALA A 40 3.00 -4.53 5.08
C ALA A 40 4.17 -4.38 4.08
N LEU A 41 5.28 -5.07 4.33
CA LEU A 41 6.40 -5.12 3.39
C LEU A 41 6.01 -5.79 2.06
N GLN A 42 5.17 -6.84 2.11
CA GLN A 42 4.65 -7.48 0.90
C GLN A 42 3.74 -6.54 0.10
N VAL A 43 2.82 -5.83 0.76
CA VAL A 43 1.96 -4.82 0.11
C VAL A 43 2.85 -3.77 -0.58
N ALA A 44 3.83 -3.22 0.13
CA ALA A 44 4.73 -2.19 -0.40
C ALA A 44 5.53 -2.69 -1.61
N GLY A 45 6.11 -3.90 -1.53
CA GLY A 45 6.85 -4.50 -2.63
C GLY A 45 5.99 -4.71 -3.87
N ILE A 46 4.75 -5.18 -3.70
CA ILE A 46 3.84 -5.42 -4.82
C ILE A 46 3.39 -4.12 -5.50
N LEU A 47 3.08 -3.09 -4.70
CA LEU A 47 2.72 -1.77 -5.23
C LEU A 47 3.90 -1.12 -5.97
N SER A 48 5.11 -1.26 -5.45
CA SER A 48 6.33 -0.78 -6.09
C SER A 48 6.57 -1.51 -7.43
N ASP A 49 6.52 -2.84 -7.42
CA ASP A 49 6.85 -3.68 -8.59
C ASP A 49 5.81 -3.56 -9.71
N LYS A 50 4.51 -3.59 -9.37
CA LYS A 50 3.43 -3.63 -10.37
C LYS A 50 3.03 -2.25 -10.86
N GLU A 51 3.10 -1.25 -9.98
CA GLU A 51 2.44 0.03 -10.21
C GLU A 51 3.39 1.22 -10.03
N GLY A 52 4.63 1.00 -9.58
CA GLY A 52 5.58 2.07 -9.30
C GLY A 52 5.11 2.98 -8.17
N ILE A 53 4.32 2.42 -7.24
CA ILE A 53 3.77 3.12 -6.09
C ILE A 53 4.56 2.75 -4.85
N GLU A 54 5.16 3.75 -4.23
CA GLU A 54 5.79 3.66 -2.92
C GLU A 54 4.83 4.14 -1.84
N ILE A 55 4.83 3.49 -0.68
CA ILE A 55 3.98 3.84 0.46
C ILE A 55 4.80 3.98 1.73
N ASN A 56 4.33 4.80 2.67
CA ASN A 56 4.93 4.85 3.99
C ASN A 56 4.46 3.68 4.87
N ILE A 57 5.34 2.70 5.10
CA ILE A 57 5.05 1.50 5.91
C ILE A 57 4.75 1.86 7.37
N ALA A 58 5.42 2.86 7.94
CA ALA A 58 5.17 3.26 9.33
C ALA A 58 3.75 3.82 9.50
N GLN A 59 3.25 4.59 8.51
CA GLN A 59 1.87 5.05 8.50
C GLN A 59 0.89 3.90 8.23
N LEU A 60 1.21 2.97 7.32
CA LEU A 60 0.37 1.80 7.10
C LEU A 60 0.15 0.99 8.38
N LEU A 61 1.18 0.85 9.22
CA LEU A 61 1.12 0.10 10.47
C LEU A 61 0.54 0.90 11.65
N GLY A 62 0.51 2.23 11.57
CA GLY A 62 0.22 3.11 12.72
C GLY A 62 -0.91 4.12 12.52
N ASP A 63 -1.52 4.17 11.33
CA ASP A 63 -2.57 5.12 10.97
C ASP A 63 -3.64 4.43 10.11
N ARG A 64 -4.74 5.15 9.86
CA ARG A 64 -5.81 4.71 8.97
C ARG A 64 -5.31 4.60 7.54
N LEU A 65 -5.81 3.61 6.80
CA LEU A 65 -5.45 3.37 5.40
C LEU A 65 -5.61 4.61 4.50
N GLY A 66 -6.58 5.47 4.81
CA GLY A 66 -6.85 6.72 4.12
C GLY A 66 -5.75 7.78 4.26
N ASN A 67 -4.96 7.71 5.33
CA ASN A 67 -3.92 8.67 5.68
C ASN A 67 -2.52 8.24 5.22
N VAL A 68 -2.38 7.00 4.72
CA VAL A 68 -1.10 6.48 4.23
C VAL A 68 -0.63 7.32 3.06
N ARG A 69 0.55 7.94 3.20
CA ARG A 69 1.14 8.74 2.13
C ARG A 69 1.57 7.83 0.99
N ILE A 70 1.20 8.26 -0.22
CA ILE A 70 1.49 7.56 -1.46
C ILE A 70 2.45 8.41 -2.29
N ASP A 71 3.50 7.77 -2.77
CA ASP A 71 4.53 8.38 -3.59
C ASP A 71 4.64 7.63 -4.92
N GLN A 72 4.62 8.35 -6.04
CA GLN A 72 4.72 7.77 -7.38
C GLN A 72 6.08 8.05 -8.02
N SER A 73 7.11 8.26 -7.20
CA SER A 73 8.47 8.42 -7.66
C SER A 73 9.01 7.08 -8.15
N LYS A 74 8.84 6.85 -9.45
CA LYS A 74 9.52 5.81 -10.21
C LYS A 74 11.04 6.04 -10.11
N THR A 75 11.66 5.64 -9.00
CA THR A 75 13.12 5.53 -8.93
C THR A 75 13.46 4.22 -9.60
N ARG A 76 13.99 4.36 -10.82
CA ARG A 76 14.54 3.27 -11.64
C ARG A 76 15.28 2.29 -10.72
N ARG A 77 14.77 1.06 -10.58
CA ARG A 77 15.68 -0.06 -10.33
C ARG A 77 16.51 -0.17 -11.61
N GLU A 78 17.67 0.45 -11.59
CA GLU A 78 18.76 0.11 -12.50
C GLU A 78 18.94 -1.39 -12.38
N ILE A 79 18.77 -2.02 -13.53
CA ILE A 79 19.00 -3.43 -13.76
C ILE A 79 20.49 -3.63 -13.47
N ALA A 80 20.82 -4.26 -12.34
CA ALA A 80 22.13 -4.84 -12.18
C ALA A 80 22.19 -6.02 -13.15
N GLU A 81 22.88 -5.81 -14.27
CA GLU A 81 23.36 -6.85 -15.18
C GLU A 81 24.34 -7.80 -14.47
#